data_AF-A0AAD1S1C2-F1
#
_entry.id   AF-A0AAD1S1C2-F1
#
_cell.length_a   1.000
_cell.length_b   1.000
_cell.length_c   1.000
_cell.angle_alpha   90.00
_cell.angle_beta   90.00
_cell.angle_gamma   90.00
#
_symmetry.space_group_name_H-M   'P 1'
#
loop_
_entity.id
_entity.type
_entity.pdbx_description
1 polymer ?
#
loop_
_entity_poly.entity_id
_entity_poly.type
_entity_poly.pdbx_seq_one_letter_code
_entity_poly.pdbx_strand_id
1 'polypeptide(L)'
;MLGADIAVVKDVKAVPDRVRASEEDLRGDLCNMQDSLRCVESSQLDLMAQVSAMEDRCRQYHIKIRGIPDDVPLDELPHLQSCLMVTLLPLHLARKLALDGIYCLPRSPTAPPNVAWDTIIRCASI
;
A
#
# COMPACT_ATOMS: atom_id res chain seq x y z
N MET A 1 -43.83 -15.87 55.14
CA MET A 1 -42.46 -16.21 54.69
C MET A 1 -42.43 -17.04 53.40
N LEU A 2 -43.43 -17.87 53.07
CA LEU A 2 -43.46 -18.71 51.84
C LEU A 2 -43.47 -17.98 50.48
N GLY A 3 -43.82 -16.70 50.42
CA GLY A 3 -43.91 -15.95 49.15
C GLY A 3 -42.56 -15.55 48.56
N ALA A 4 -41.53 -15.37 49.41
CA ALA A 4 -40.19 -14.98 48.98
C ALA A 4 -39.43 -16.17 48.35
N ASP A 5 -39.55 -17.37 48.93
CA ASP A 5 -38.88 -18.57 48.44
C ASP A 5 -39.40 -19.00 47.06
N ILE A 6 -40.70 -18.83 46.80
CA ILE A 6 -41.31 -19.17 45.50
C ILE A 6 -40.87 -18.17 44.41
N ALA A 7 -40.67 -16.89 44.76
CA ALA A 7 -40.19 -15.87 43.83
C ALA A 7 -38.73 -16.12 43.43
N VAL A 8 -37.86 -16.45 44.41
CA VAL A 8 -36.45 -16.78 44.16
C VAL A 8 -36.31 -18.04 43.28
N VAL A 9 -37.13 -19.07 43.52
CA VAL A 9 -37.11 -20.30 42.70
C VAL A 9 -37.59 -20.05 41.26
N LYS A 10 -38.53 -19.12 41.05
CA LYS A 10 -38.96 -18.71 39.71
C LYS A 10 -37.87 -17.92 38.97
N ASP A 11 -37.17 -17.01 39.65
CA ASP A 11 -36.05 -16.27 39.08
C ASP A 11 -34.90 -17.21 38.68
N VAL A 12 -34.53 -18.17 39.53
CA VAL A 12 -33.48 -19.16 39.22
C VAL A 12 -33.85 -20.03 38.02
N LYS A 13 -35.14 -20.37 37.83
CA LYS A 13 -35.61 -21.13 36.66
C LYS A 13 -35.66 -20.31 35.37
N ALA A 14 -35.72 -18.98 35.46
CA ALA A 14 -35.67 -18.10 34.29
C ALA A 14 -34.24 -17.77 33.83
N VAL A 15 -33.22 -18.01 34.67
CA VAL A 15 -31.80 -17.79 34.31
C VAL A 15 -31.38 -18.61 33.09
N PRO A 16 -31.66 -19.93 32.97
CA PRO A 16 -31.29 -20.71 31.80
C PRO A 16 -31.87 -20.18 30.49
N ASP A 17 -33.12 -19.69 30.49
CA ASP A 17 -33.75 -19.13 29.29
C ASP A 17 -33.13 -17.79 28.90
N ARG A 18 -32.77 -16.96 29.88
CA ARG A 18 -32.04 -15.70 29.66
C ARG A 18 -30.62 -15.94 29.14
N VAL A 19 -29.94 -16.95 29.67
CA VAL A 19 -28.60 -17.35 29.20
C VAL A 19 -28.69 -17.87 27.77
N ARG A 20 -29.68 -18.72 27.46
CA ARG A 20 -29.89 -19.22 26.10
C ARG A 20 -30.18 -18.10 25.10
N ALA A 21 -31.07 -17.17 25.44
CA ALA A 21 -31.34 -16.00 24.59
C ALA A 21 -30.07 -15.16 24.37
N SER A 22 -29.30 -14.90 25.43
CA SER A 22 -28.03 -14.18 25.32
C SER A 22 -26.97 -14.93 24.50
N GLU A 23 -26.92 -16.27 24.56
CA GLU A 23 -26.02 -17.08 23.73
C GLU A 23 -26.42 -17.03 22.24
N GLU A 24 -27.72 -17.02 21.95
CA GLU A 24 -28.24 -16.85 20.59
C GLU A 24 -27.92 -15.46 20.03
N ASP A 25 -28.11 -14.41 20.82
CA ASP A 25 -27.74 -13.04 20.46
C ASP A 25 -26.23 -12.93 20.18
N LEU A 26 -25.39 -13.47 21.06
CA LEU A 26 -23.93 -13.47 20.88
C LEU A 26 -23.49 -14.25 19.63
N ARG A 27 -24.17 -15.35 19.29
CA ARG A 27 -23.92 -16.08 18.04
C ARG A 27 -24.30 -15.24 16.82
N GLY A 28 -25.43 -14.53 16.87
CA GLY A 28 -25.84 -13.60 15.83
C GLY A 28 -24.82 -12.48 15.62
N ASP A 29 -24.37 -11.85 16.71
CA ASP A 29 -23.35 -10.81 16.68
C ASP A 29 -22.02 -11.32 16.12
N LEU A 30 -21.60 -12.54 16.52
CA LEU A 30 -20.39 -13.16 15.98
C LEU A 30 -20.49 -13.39 14.47
N CYS A 31 -21.63 -13.89 13.98
CA CYS A 31 -21.87 -14.05 12.54
C CYS A 31 -21.78 -12.70 11.80
N ASN A 32 -22.44 -11.66 12.32
CA ASN A 32 -22.42 -10.33 11.72
C ASN A 32 -21.00 -9.74 11.69
N MET A 33 -20.23 -9.93 12.76
CA MET A 33 -18.83 -9.50 12.82
C MET A 33 -17.96 -10.27 11.82
N GLN A 34 -18.15 -11.57 11.67
CA GLN A 34 -17.42 -12.39 10.69
C GLN A 34 -17.71 -11.96 9.25
N ASP A 35 -18.97 -11.64 8.95
CA ASP A 35 -19.36 -11.13 7.62
C ASP A 35 -18.76 -9.75 7.36
N SER A 36 -18.80 -8.87 8.37
CA SER A 36 -18.18 -7.54 8.29
C SER A 36 -16.66 -7.65 8.07
N LEU A 37 -15.99 -8.56 8.78
CA LEU A 37 -14.57 -8.86 8.60
C LEU A 37 -14.27 -9.31 7.16
N ARG A 38 -15.05 -10.25 6.62
CA ARG A 38 -14.90 -10.71 5.24
C ARG A 38 -15.08 -9.59 4.22
N CYS A 39 -16.05 -8.69 4.44
CA CYS A 39 -16.24 -7.53 3.59
C CYS A 39 -15.04 -6.56 3.64
N VAL A 40 -14.47 -6.34 4.83
CA VAL A 40 -13.27 -5.51 5.01
C VAL A 40 -12.05 -6.14 4.32
N GLU A 41 -11.84 -7.44 4.50
CA GLU A 41 -10.74 -8.18 3.84
C GLU A 41 -10.85 -8.09 2.32
N SER A 42 -12.04 -8.28 1.75
CA SER A 42 -12.28 -8.12 0.32
C SER A 42 -11.95 -6.70 -0.14
N SER A 43 -12.44 -5.70 0.59
CA SER A 43 -12.20 -4.28 0.26
C SER A 43 -10.71 -3.93 0.34
N GLN A 44 -9.99 -4.52 1.28
CA GLN A 44 -8.54 -4.36 1.41
C GLN A 44 -7.80 -4.93 0.19
N LEU A 45 -8.19 -6.13 -0.27
CA LEU A 45 -7.60 -6.74 -1.47
C LEU A 45 -7.85 -5.89 -2.71
N ASP A 46 -9.08 -5.38 -2.87
CA ASP A 46 -9.44 -4.50 -3.98
C ASP A 46 -8.62 -3.20 -3.96
N LEU A 47 -8.46 -2.59 -2.77
CA LEU A 47 -7.62 -1.40 -2.61
C LEU A 47 -6.16 -1.68 -2.94
N MET A 48 -5.61 -2.82 -2.50
CA MET A 48 -4.24 -3.21 -2.84
C MET A 48 -4.06 -3.38 -4.35
N ALA A 49 -5.02 -4.00 -5.04
CA ALA A 49 -5.00 -4.14 -6.49
C ALA A 49 -5.06 -2.77 -7.20
N GLN A 50 -5.92 -1.86 -6.72
CA GLN A 50 -6.03 -0.51 -7.27
C GLN A 50 -4.75 0.31 -7.08
N VAL A 51 -4.13 0.24 -5.90
CA VAL A 51 -2.86 0.91 -5.61
C VAL A 51 -1.76 0.36 -6.51
N SER A 52 -1.64 -0.97 -6.63
CA SER A 52 -0.67 -1.61 -7.52
C SER A 52 -0.82 -1.13 -8.98
N ALA A 53 -2.06 -1.15 -9.50
CA ALA A 53 -2.34 -0.67 -10.85
C ALA A 53 -2.04 0.83 -11.02
N MET A 54 -2.28 1.64 -9.99
CA MET A 54 -1.97 3.07 -10.02
C MET A 54 -0.47 3.31 -10.01
N GLU A 55 0.29 2.57 -9.20
CA GLU A 55 1.74 2.65 -9.18
C GLU A 55 2.36 2.25 -10.52
N ASP A 56 1.85 1.20 -11.16
CA ASP A 56 2.31 0.77 -12.47
C ASP A 56 2.07 1.85 -13.53
N ARG A 57 0.91 2.50 -13.51
CA ARG A 57 0.63 3.67 -14.37
C ARG A 57 1.57 4.84 -14.08
N CYS A 58 1.86 5.12 -12.80
CA CYS A 58 2.82 6.16 -12.43
C CYS A 58 4.24 5.83 -12.91
N ARG A 59 4.64 4.55 -12.83
CA ARG A 59 5.97 4.08 -13.28
C ARG A 59 6.09 3.90 -14.78
N GLN A 60 5.00 3.96 -15.54
CA GLN A 60 4.98 3.73 -17.00
C GLN A 60 5.97 4.64 -17.75
N TYR A 61 6.19 5.85 -17.27
CA TYR A 61 7.10 6.83 -17.87
C TYR A 61 8.41 7.01 -17.08
N HIS A 62 8.70 6.10 -16.16
CA HIS A 62 9.92 6.13 -15.35
C HIS A 62 11.00 5.25 -15.97
N ILE A 63 12.17 5.83 -16.22
CA ILE A 63 13.37 5.12 -16.65
C ILE A 63 14.31 5.04 -15.47
N LYS A 64 14.69 3.81 -15.09
CA LYS A 64 15.64 3.56 -14.01
C LYS A 64 17.06 3.40 -14.57
N ILE A 65 17.97 4.27 -14.15
CA ILE A 65 19.40 4.22 -14.46
C ILE A 65 20.15 3.74 -13.21
N ARG A 66 21.05 2.78 -13.41
CA ARG A 66 21.89 2.21 -12.36
C ARG A 66 23.34 2.56 -12.62
N GLY A 67 24.13 2.73 -11.56
CA GLY A 67 25.57 2.98 -11.69
C GLY A 67 25.93 4.45 -11.89
N ILE A 68 25.03 5.39 -11.57
CA ILE A 68 25.41 6.81 -11.50
C ILE A 68 26.32 6.98 -10.25
N PRO A 69 27.53 7.54 -10.41
CA PRO A 69 28.45 7.74 -9.29
C PRO A 69 27.83 8.56 -8.16
N ASP A 70 28.14 8.19 -6.91
CA ASP A 70 27.57 8.80 -5.71
C ASP A 70 27.99 10.25 -5.48
N ASP A 71 29.10 10.64 -6.09
CA ASP A 71 29.72 11.95 -6.02
C ASP A 71 29.08 12.96 -6.98
N VAL A 72 28.16 12.54 -7.86
CA VAL A 72 27.39 13.46 -8.70
C VAL A 72 26.39 14.21 -7.81
N PRO A 73 26.52 15.53 -7.69
CA PRO A 73 25.61 16.30 -6.85
C PRO A 73 24.24 16.43 -7.54
N LEU A 74 23.17 16.55 -6.74
CA LEU A 74 21.78 16.51 -7.21
C LEU A 74 21.45 17.61 -8.23
N ASP A 75 22.11 18.76 -8.15
CA ASP A 75 21.99 19.89 -9.07
C ASP A 75 22.62 19.64 -10.44
N GLU A 76 23.58 18.70 -10.54
CA GLU A 76 24.19 18.28 -11.81
C GLU A 76 23.43 17.15 -12.53
N LEU A 77 22.48 16.47 -11.85
CA LEU A 77 21.69 15.40 -12.43
C LEU A 77 20.95 15.78 -13.74
N PRO A 78 20.33 16.97 -13.88
CA PRO A 78 19.69 17.36 -15.14
C PRO A 78 20.68 17.52 -16.30
N HIS A 79 21.92 17.94 -15.99
CA HIS A 79 22.98 18.03 -17.00
C HIS A 79 23.45 16.62 -17.42
N LEU A 80 23.71 15.75 -16.45
CA LEU A 80 24.04 14.34 -16.69
C LEU A 80 22.96 13.65 -17.54
N GLN A 81 21.69 13.89 -17.23
CA GLN A 81 20.55 13.40 -17.98
C GLN A 81 20.61 13.84 -19.45
N SER A 82 20.85 15.13 -19.70
CA SER A 82 20.96 15.67 -21.06
C SER A 82 22.12 15.00 -21.83
N CYS A 83 23.26 14.83 -21.18
CA CYS A 83 24.42 14.13 -21.75
C CYS A 83 24.10 12.67 -22.07
N LEU A 84 23.44 11.95 -21.16
CA LEU A 84 23.04 10.56 -21.36
C LEU A 84 22.06 10.42 -22.53
N MET A 85 21.07 11.32 -22.64
CA MET A 85 20.09 11.27 -23.74
C MET A 85 20.73 11.50 -25.10
N VAL A 86 21.64 12.48 -25.23
CA VAL A 86 22.35 12.74 -26.50
C VAL A 86 23.32 11.61 -26.85
N THR A 87 23.90 10.96 -25.84
CA THR A 87 24.85 9.85 -26.04
C THR A 87 24.15 8.55 -26.42
N LEU A 88 23.01 8.24 -25.77
CA LEU A 88 22.33 6.95 -25.90
C LEU A 88 21.26 6.93 -26.98
N LEU A 89 20.66 8.08 -27.30
CA LEU A 89 19.58 8.18 -28.28
C LEU A 89 20.04 8.96 -29.52
N PRO A 90 19.60 8.55 -30.72
CA PRO A 90 19.71 9.38 -31.90
C PRO A 90 19.16 10.79 -31.66
N LEU A 91 19.86 11.83 -32.12
CA LEU A 91 19.53 13.24 -31.87
C LEU A 91 18.06 13.62 -32.14
N HIS A 92 17.42 13.01 -33.15
CA HIS A 92 16.03 13.28 -33.50
C HIS A 92 15.02 12.68 -32.50
N LEU A 93 15.40 11.64 -31.76
CA LEU A 93 14.63 11.06 -30.67
C LEU A 93 14.89 11.78 -29.35
N ALA A 94 16.15 12.13 -29.06
CA ALA A 94 16.52 12.89 -27.87
C ALA A 94 15.75 14.22 -27.77
N ARG A 95 15.54 14.92 -28.90
CA ARG A 95 14.79 16.19 -28.96
C ARG A 95 13.28 16.04 -28.74
N LYS A 96 12.72 14.85 -28.93
CA LYS A 96 11.28 14.59 -28.76
C LYS A 96 10.94 14.11 -27.35
N LEU A 97 11.93 13.72 -26.57
CA LEU A 97 11.73 13.24 -25.21
C LEU A 97 11.55 14.45 -24.29
N ALA A 98 10.32 14.75 -23.91
CA ALA A 98 10.05 15.70 -22.84
C ALA A 98 10.30 15.00 -21.50
N LEU A 99 11.01 15.67 -20.60
CA LEU A 99 11.45 15.13 -19.32
C LEU A 99 10.86 15.99 -18.21
N ASP A 100 10.20 15.35 -17.25
CA ASP A 100 9.51 16.02 -16.15
C ASP A 100 10.40 16.18 -14.91
N GLY A 101 11.34 15.26 -14.70
CA GLY A 101 12.22 15.32 -13.55
C GLY A 101 13.20 14.15 -13.43
N ILE A 102 14.17 14.32 -12.56
CA ILE A 102 15.17 13.33 -12.20
C ILE A 102 15.33 13.29 -10.69
N TYR A 103 15.40 12.10 -10.10
CA TYR A 103 15.59 11.94 -8.66
C TYR A 103 16.31 10.64 -8.34
N CYS A 104 17.12 10.67 -7.28
CA CYS A 104 17.80 9.49 -6.76
C CYS A 104 16.89 8.76 -5.77
N LEU A 105 16.81 7.43 -5.88
CA LEU A 105 16.09 6.61 -4.92
C LEU A 105 16.95 6.42 -3.66
N PRO A 106 16.33 6.42 -2.47
CA PRO A 106 17.05 6.12 -1.25
C PRO A 106 17.66 4.73 -1.34
N ARG A 107 18.86 4.57 -0.78
CA ARG A 107 19.54 3.28 -0.74
C ARG A 107 18.71 2.28 0.08
N SER A 108 18.65 1.05 -0.43
CA SER A 108 18.12 -0.04 0.38
C SER A 108 18.97 -0.18 1.65
N PRO A 109 18.37 -0.35 2.84
CA PRO A 109 19.10 -0.61 4.08
C PRO A 109 19.99 -1.87 3.99
N THR A 110 19.64 -2.79 3.08
CA THR A 110 20.36 -4.05 2.84
C THR A 110 21.39 -3.96 1.72
N ALA A 111 21.56 -2.79 1.09
CA ALA A 111 22.51 -2.64 0.00
C ALA A 111 23.96 -2.73 0.52
N PRO A 112 24.87 -3.41 -0.20
CA PRO A 112 26.29 -3.39 0.12
C PRO A 112 26.87 -1.96 0.18
N PRO A 113 27.92 -1.73 0.99
CA PRO A 113 28.64 -0.47 0.95
C PRO A 113 29.23 -0.25 -0.46
N ASN A 114 29.20 0.99 -0.95
CA ASN A 114 29.66 1.42 -2.28
C ASN A 114 28.78 1.03 -3.48
N VAL A 115 27.51 0.68 -3.26
CA VAL A 115 26.55 0.59 -4.38
C VAL A 115 26.05 1.98 -4.76
N ALA A 116 26.24 2.32 -6.03
CA ALA A 116 25.74 3.53 -6.68
C ALA A 116 24.23 3.69 -6.50
N TRP A 117 23.75 4.94 -6.44
CA TRP A 117 22.31 5.20 -6.29
C TRP A 117 21.57 4.79 -7.58
N ASP A 118 20.38 4.23 -7.37
CA ASP A 118 19.43 4.08 -8.44
C ASP A 118 18.81 5.44 -8.74
N THR A 119 18.89 5.89 -9.99
CA THR A 119 18.33 7.17 -10.42
C THR A 119 17.12 6.93 -11.30
N ILE A 120 16.03 7.65 -11.04
CA ILE A 120 14.82 7.62 -11.86
C ILE A 120 14.73 8.89 -12.66
N ILE A 121 14.53 8.73 -13.97
CA ILE A 121 14.15 9.79 -14.89
C ILE A 121 12.67 9.64 -15.21
N ARG A 122 11.87 10.68 -14.98
CA ARG A 122 10.48 10.72 -15.39
C ARG A 122 10.37 11.42 -16.75
N CYS A 123 9.82 10.70 -17.72
CA CYS A 123 9.46 11.26 -19.01
C CYS A 123 8.06 11.88 -18.92
N ALA A 124 7.86 13.00 -19.59
CA ALA A 124 6.52 13.55 -19.79
C ALA A 124 5.74 12.64 -20.75
N SER A 125 4.44 12.49 -20.51
CA SER A 125 3.55 11.91 -21.52
C SER A 125 3.45 12.89 -22.69
N ILE A 126 3.83 12.44 -23.89
CA ILE A 126 3.71 13.19 -25.15
C ILE A 126 2.32 12.97 -25.74
#